data_AF-A0A060SP86-F1
#
_entry.id   AF-A0A060SP86-F1
#
_cell.length_a   1.000
_cell.length_b   1.000
_cell.length_c   1.000
_cell.angle_alpha   90.00
_cell.angle_beta   90.00
_cell.angle_gamma   90.00
#
_symmetry.space_group_name_H-M   'P 1'
#
loop_
_entity.id
_entity.type
_entity.pdbx_description
1 polymer ?
#
loop_
_entity_poly.entity_id
_entity_poly.type
_entity_poly.pdbx_seq_one_letter_code
_entity_poly.pdbx_strand_id
1 'polypeptide(L)'
;MLHSHRIQHTATLLQRIKDELRWSYALSVTKTSESEVWPPETVEGAPSEPFEHVAQRFRVRANQAHRHPLFPSRLFDAVLKNGKRVPFEQLAERTVADVLAALADPGSRVVPYVRGDEDSRDDFVSPALSLDLWDRGRALPAWCITPDHWIEPTPPPGYIEARGSSVLAKGGAAEKAAVPSSTADSVVPEEKPREVLPYNAWNERTKRWIAALNDAKNAPVVEVGPDGTFVGGDLGISMGDEDEFEAEVTGAKPGVWLMSLESADQGAADEDGDGTEEPEAEDFNRLKILGFVWTGEGQVDYDALPSRADVRVPPPSSPDAEWETVGSFSADLGMVCLFSKASLDALLASGPPEEREAMLESFIDDDDKGNIFVPSGMLISGNNGVYNIMGRYDEKGDLVELKVQESY
;
A
#
# COMPACT_ATOMS: atom_id res chain seq x y z
N MET A 1 -13.85 56.25 -6.63
CA MET A 1 -13.36 55.74 -7.93
C MET A 1 -12.31 54.62 -7.80
N LEU A 2 -11.32 54.71 -6.90
CA LEU A 2 -10.28 53.68 -6.73
C LEU A 2 -10.79 52.27 -6.34
N HIS A 3 -11.90 52.17 -5.62
CA HIS A 3 -12.47 50.88 -5.20
C HIS A 3 -13.10 50.09 -6.37
N SER A 4 -13.64 50.80 -7.38
CA SER A 4 -14.27 50.18 -8.55
C SER A 4 -13.25 49.56 -9.51
N HIS A 5 -12.05 50.15 -9.59
CA HIS A 5 -10.97 49.66 -10.46
C HIS A 5 -10.34 48.36 -9.92
N ARG A 6 -10.25 48.22 -8.59
CA ARG A 6 -9.74 46.99 -7.97
C ARG A 6 -10.66 45.80 -8.20
N ILE A 7 -11.97 45.98 -8.02
CA ILE A 7 -12.97 44.91 -8.21
C ILE A 7 -13.00 44.43 -9.67
N GLN A 8 -12.92 45.35 -10.64
CA GLN A 8 -12.87 44.97 -12.05
C GLN A 8 -11.58 44.20 -12.39
N HIS A 9 -10.42 44.63 -11.88
CA HIS A 9 -9.17 43.92 -12.12
C HIS A 9 -9.17 42.50 -11.52
N THR A 10 -9.71 42.31 -10.31
CA THR A 10 -9.79 40.98 -9.69
C THR A 10 -10.79 40.08 -10.42
N ALA A 11 -11.92 40.61 -10.88
CA ALA A 11 -12.89 39.85 -11.67
C ALA A 11 -12.34 39.42 -13.03
N THR A 12 -11.57 40.29 -13.71
CA THR A 12 -10.90 39.94 -14.97
C THR A 12 -9.79 38.91 -14.76
N LEU A 13 -9.05 38.98 -13.64
CA LEU A 13 -8.04 37.99 -13.30
C LEU A 13 -8.66 36.62 -13.00
N LEU A 14 -9.74 36.59 -12.22
CA LEU A 14 -10.48 35.36 -11.90
C LEU A 14 -11.19 34.76 -13.11
N GLN A 15 -11.69 35.59 -14.03
CA GLN A 15 -12.27 35.13 -15.29
C GLN A 15 -11.18 34.55 -16.21
N ARG A 16 -10.00 35.20 -16.29
CA ARG A 16 -8.86 34.69 -17.05
C ARG A 16 -8.33 33.38 -16.49
N ILE A 17 -8.27 33.25 -15.15
CA ILE A 17 -7.93 32.01 -14.44
C ILE A 17 -9.00 30.93 -14.70
N LYS A 18 -10.30 31.27 -14.69
CA LYS A 18 -11.38 30.34 -15.04
C LYS A 18 -11.35 29.89 -16.50
N ASP A 19 -11.00 30.78 -17.42
CA ASP A 19 -10.89 30.50 -18.84
C ASP A 19 -9.61 29.70 -19.15
N GLU A 20 -8.60 29.80 -18.29
CA GLU A 20 -7.38 28.96 -18.26
C GLU A 20 -7.57 27.62 -17.54
N LEU A 21 -8.66 27.40 -16.80
CA LEU A 21 -8.93 26.18 -16.01
C LEU A 21 -10.04 25.28 -16.59
N ARG A 22 -10.74 25.69 -17.65
CA ARG A 22 -11.70 24.85 -18.37
C ARG A 22 -11.05 24.13 -19.54
N TRP A 23 -10.44 22.98 -19.27
CA TRP A 23 -10.00 22.07 -20.32
C TRP A 23 -10.86 20.81 -20.28
N SER A 24 -11.75 20.67 -21.26
CA SER A 24 -12.43 19.41 -21.55
C SER A 24 -11.70 18.71 -22.67
N TYR A 25 -11.05 17.59 -22.37
CA TYR A 25 -10.47 16.73 -23.37
C TYR A 25 -11.55 15.74 -23.83
N ALA A 26 -11.68 15.55 -25.14
CA ALA A 26 -12.67 14.64 -25.72
C ALA A 26 -12.00 13.53 -26.50
N LEU A 27 -11.28 12.72 -25.78
CA LEU A 27 -10.56 11.62 -26.36
C LEU A 27 -11.52 10.65 -27.10
N SER A 28 -11.32 10.46 -28.42
CA SER A 28 -12.15 9.58 -29.25
C SER A 28 -11.34 8.44 -29.87
N VAL A 29 -11.83 7.21 -29.71
CA VAL A 29 -11.18 5.98 -30.19
C VAL A 29 -11.20 5.88 -31.72
N THR A 30 -10.05 5.55 -32.34
CA THR A 30 -9.99 5.08 -33.73
C THR A 30 -10.37 3.60 -33.78
N LYS A 31 -11.57 3.32 -34.30
CA LYS A 31 -12.18 2.00 -34.53
C LYS A 31 -11.17 0.86 -34.83
N THR A 32 -10.98 -0.06 -33.88
CA THR A 32 -10.63 -1.47 -34.15
C THR A 32 -11.79 -2.34 -33.69
N SER A 33 -12.02 -3.45 -34.40
CA SER A 33 -13.34 -3.99 -34.75
C SER A 33 -14.30 -4.44 -33.64
N GLU A 34 -13.90 -4.49 -32.36
CA GLU A 34 -14.80 -4.88 -31.25
C GLU A 34 -14.48 -4.13 -29.93
N SER A 35 -13.76 -3.00 -30.01
CA SER A 35 -13.24 -2.29 -28.83
C SER A 35 -14.30 -1.49 -28.07
N GLU A 36 -14.29 -1.66 -26.75
CA GLU A 36 -14.97 -0.81 -25.77
C GLU A 36 -14.55 0.65 -25.97
N VAL A 37 -15.48 1.51 -26.36
CA VAL A 37 -15.21 2.95 -26.55
C VAL A 37 -15.67 3.71 -25.32
N TRP A 38 -14.73 4.26 -24.57
CA TRP A 38 -15.06 5.15 -23.46
C TRP A 38 -15.43 6.54 -23.97
N PRO A 39 -16.43 7.20 -23.35
CA PRO A 39 -16.70 8.58 -23.64
C PRO A 39 -15.50 9.48 -23.26
N PRO A 40 -15.37 10.64 -23.92
CA PRO A 40 -14.58 11.78 -23.47
C PRO A 40 -14.55 12.03 -21.97
N GLU A 41 -13.36 12.06 -21.36
CA GLU A 41 -13.16 12.54 -19.99
C GLU A 41 -12.51 13.91 -19.95
N THR A 42 -13.13 14.81 -19.19
CA THR A 42 -12.66 16.17 -18.97
C THR A 42 -11.79 16.22 -17.73
N VAL A 43 -10.61 16.83 -17.80
CA VAL A 43 -9.72 17.04 -16.65
C VAL A 43 -9.08 18.41 -16.68
N GLU A 44 -8.90 18.99 -15.49
CA GLU A 44 -8.27 20.29 -15.33
C GLU A 44 -6.74 20.18 -15.51
N GLY A 45 -6.15 21.18 -16.15
CA GLY A 45 -4.70 21.28 -16.33
C GLY A 45 -4.28 22.63 -16.89
N ALA A 46 -3.03 23.04 -16.64
CA ALA A 46 -2.48 24.26 -17.22
C ALA A 46 -1.63 23.97 -18.47
N PRO A 47 -1.57 24.84 -19.49
CA PRO A 47 -0.73 24.63 -20.67
C PRO A 47 0.76 24.39 -20.35
N SER A 48 1.26 24.98 -19.28
CA SER A 48 2.65 24.84 -18.82
C SER A 48 2.88 23.67 -17.86
N GLU A 49 1.82 22.98 -17.43
CA GLU A 49 1.93 21.85 -16.52
C GLU A 49 2.55 20.63 -17.24
N PRO A 50 3.36 19.81 -16.56
CA PRO A 50 3.75 18.51 -17.07
C PRO A 50 2.54 17.66 -17.45
N PHE A 51 2.63 16.97 -18.58
CA PHE A 51 1.53 16.16 -19.10
C PHE A 51 1.19 15.00 -18.17
N GLU A 52 2.18 14.44 -17.46
CA GLU A 52 1.97 13.36 -16.50
C GLU A 52 0.92 13.68 -15.43
N HIS A 53 0.91 14.91 -14.92
CA HIS A 53 -0.02 15.31 -13.87
C HIS A 53 -1.46 15.35 -14.41
N VAL A 54 -1.66 15.86 -15.62
CA VAL A 54 -2.97 15.87 -16.30
C VAL A 54 -3.39 14.46 -16.66
N ALA A 55 -2.46 13.65 -17.16
CA ALA A 55 -2.67 12.24 -17.49
C ALA A 55 -3.10 11.45 -16.25
N GLN A 56 -2.48 11.67 -15.09
CA GLN A 56 -2.84 11.00 -13.84
C GLN A 56 -4.26 11.34 -13.40
N ARG A 57 -4.64 12.64 -13.42
CA ARG A 57 -6.02 13.05 -13.13
C ARG A 57 -7.01 12.43 -14.12
N PHE A 58 -6.62 12.30 -15.39
CA PHE A 58 -7.42 11.60 -16.39
C PHE A 58 -7.57 10.11 -16.08
N ARG A 59 -6.48 9.41 -15.73
CA ARG A 59 -6.52 7.98 -15.36
C ARG A 59 -7.47 7.76 -14.19
N VAL A 60 -7.40 8.61 -13.15
CA VAL A 60 -8.28 8.53 -11.99
C VAL A 60 -9.75 8.70 -12.41
N ARG A 61 -10.09 9.76 -13.15
CA ARG A 61 -11.48 9.98 -13.60
C ARG A 61 -11.98 8.87 -14.52
N ALA A 62 -11.17 8.48 -15.50
CA ALA A 62 -11.53 7.46 -16.47
C ALA A 62 -11.74 6.10 -15.78
N ASN A 63 -10.89 5.73 -14.82
CA ASN A 63 -11.06 4.50 -14.07
C ASN A 63 -12.26 4.56 -13.12
N GLN A 64 -12.51 5.70 -12.46
CA GLN A 64 -13.71 5.87 -11.63
C GLN A 64 -15.00 5.77 -12.45
N ALA A 65 -15.01 6.30 -13.67
CA ALA A 65 -16.19 6.32 -14.52
C ALA A 65 -16.44 4.99 -15.25
N HIS A 66 -15.37 4.33 -15.72
CA HIS A 66 -15.48 3.24 -16.70
C HIS A 66 -14.88 1.91 -16.23
N ARG A 67 -14.24 1.83 -15.06
CA ARG A 67 -13.58 0.61 -14.60
C ARG A 67 -13.89 0.22 -13.17
N HIS A 68 -13.66 -1.06 -12.92
CA HIS A 68 -13.59 -1.60 -11.59
C HIS A 68 -12.26 -1.18 -10.93
N PRO A 69 -12.23 -0.70 -9.67
CA PRO A 69 -11.01 -0.28 -9.00
C PRO A 69 -9.95 -1.36 -8.79
N LEU A 70 -10.37 -2.63 -8.73
CA LEU A 70 -9.44 -3.78 -8.75
C LEU A 70 -8.82 -4.05 -10.14
N PHE A 71 -9.21 -3.31 -11.18
CA PHE A 71 -8.68 -3.46 -12.52
C PHE A 71 -8.57 -2.12 -13.26
N PRO A 72 -7.83 -1.15 -12.69
CA PRO A 72 -7.68 0.16 -13.30
C PRO A 72 -6.86 -0.01 -14.58
N SER A 73 -7.29 0.63 -15.65
CA SER A 73 -6.45 0.76 -16.84
C SER A 73 -5.28 1.68 -16.47
N ARG A 74 -4.06 1.18 -16.66
CA ARG A 74 -2.82 1.93 -16.42
C ARG A 74 -2.24 2.49 -17.72
N LEU A 75 -2.41 1.73 -18.81
CA LEU A 75 -1.77 2.00 -20.09
C LEU A 75 -2.68 2.77 -21.04
N PHE A 76 -2.22 3.95 -21.43
CA PHE A 76 -2.89 4.84 -22.37
C PHE A 76 -1.87 5.42 -23.35
N ASP A 77 -2.21 5.38 -24.63
CA ASP A 77 -1.41 5.97 -25.70
C ASP A 77 -2.10 7.19 -26.26
N ALA A 78 -1.43 8.34 -26.33
CA ALA A 78 -1.90 9.48 -27.10
C ALA A 78 -1.72 9.22 -28.61
N VAL A 79 -2.66 9.66 -29.43
CA VAL A 79 -2.58 9.59 -30.89
C VAL A 79 -2.15 10.96 -31.44
N LEU A 80 -0.90 11.07 -31.90
CA LEU A 80 -0.30 12.32 -32.35
C LEU A 80 -0.52 12.58 -33.86
N LYS A 81 0.03 13.71 -34.37
CA LYS A 81 0.16 14.00 -35.81
C LYS A 81 0.66 12.75 -36.54
N ASN A 82 -0.06 12.34 -37.59
CA ASN A 82 0.18 11.14 -38.42
C ASN A 82 -0.38 9.83 -37.87
N GLY A 83 -1.20 9.85 -36.81
CA GLY A 83 -1.80 8.64 -36.24
C GLY A 83 -0.83 7.79 -35.43
N LYS A 84 0.37 8.32 -35.12
CA LYS A 84 1.35 7.64 -34.28
C LYS A 84 0.82 7.56 -32.85
N ARG A 85 0.77 6.35 -32.29
CA ARG A 85 0.53 6.10 -30.87
C ARG A 85 1.79 6.37 -30.07
N VAL A 86 1.66 7.09 -28.97
CA VAL A 86 2.76 7.39 -28.04
C VAL A 86 2.24 7.18 -26.61
N PRO A 87 2.83 6.27 -25.84
CA PRO A 87 2.46 6.05 -24.44
C PRO A 87 2.52 7.33 -23.63
N PHE A 88 1.59 7.50 -22.69
CA PHE A 88 1.55 8.66 -21.80
C PHE A 88 2.85 8.84 -21.02
N GLU A 89 3.52 7.74 -20.66
CA GLU A 89 4.80 7.71 -19.95
C GLU A 89 5.90 8.39 -20.79
N GLN A 90 5.89 8.22 -22.12
CA GLN A 90 6.83 8.89 -23.02
C GLN A 90 6.52 10.38 -23.22
N LEU A 91 5.36 10.84 -22.76
CA LEU A 91 4.94 12.24 -22.80
C LEU A 91 5.07 12.92 -21.43
N ALA A 92 5.43 12.18 -20.37
CA ALA A 92 5.35 12.61 -18.98
C ALA A 92 5.98 14.00 -18.72
N GLU A 93 7.23 14.16 -19.17
CA GLU A 93 8.03 15.38 -18.97
C GLU A 93 7.62 16.55 -19.90
N ARG A 94 6.82 16.29 -20.94
CA ARG A 94 6.41 17.33 -21.89
C ARG A 94 5.31 18.18 -21.26
N THR A 95 5.27 19.46 -21.61
CA THR A 95 4.15 20.30 -21.18
C THR A 95 2.88 19.94 -21.94
N VAL A 96 1.72 20.21 -21.33
CA VAL A 96 0.41 20.05 -21.99
C VAL A 96 0.37 20.81 -23.32
N ALA A 97 0.93 22.02 -23.37
CA ALA A 97 1.02 22.82 -24.59
C ALA A 97 1.82 22.12 -25.70
N ASP A 98 2.95 21.49 -25.35
CA ASP A 98 3.79 20.76 -26.30
C ASP A 98 3.06 19.52 -26.86
N VAL A 99 2.35 18.80 -26.01
CA VAL A 99 1.56 17.63 -26.42
C VAL A 99 0.42 18.07 -27.35
N LEU A 100 -0.31 19.13 -27.00
CA LEU A 100 -1.38 19.70 -27.85
C LEU A 100 -0.85 20.19 -29.19
N ALA A 101 0.31 20.85 -29.21
CA ALA A 101 0.95 21.30 -30.45
C ALA A 101 1.37 20.13 -31.35
N ALA A 102 1.53 18.93 -30.80
CA ALA A 102 1.85 17.70 -31.53
C ALA A 102 0.61 16.95 -32.06
N LEU A 103 -0.61 17.45 -31.85
CA LEU A 103 -1.86 16.82 -32.31
C LEU A 103 -2.23 17.17 -33.77
N ALA A 104 -2.92 16.27 -34.46
CA ALA A 104 -3.26 16.42 -35.88
C ALA A 104 -4.00 17.71 -36.21
N ASP A 105 -4.85 18.20 -35.30
CA ASP A 105 -5.59 19.45 -35.42
C ASP A 105 -4.94 20.55 -34.54
N PRO A 106 -4.12 21.44 -35.12
CA PRO A 106 -3.45 22.51 -34.38
C PRO A 106 -4.47 23.55 -33.91
N GLY A 107 -4.90 23.43 -32.66
CA GLY A 107 -5.96 24.23 -32.04
C GLY A 107 -6.98 23.37 -31.31
N SER A 108 -7.01 22.07 -31.62
CA SER A 108 -7.76 21.11 -30.83
C SER A 108 -7.20 21.04 -29.42
N ARG A 109 -8.10 21.14 -28.44
CA ARG A 109 -7.83 20.92 -27.01
C ARG A 109 -8.12 19.49 -26.60
N VAL A 110 -8.14 18.59 -27.57
CA VAL A 110 -8.56 17.21 -27.42
C VAL A 110 -7.40 16.33 -27.82
N VAL A 111 -6.73 15.77 -26.83
CA VAL A 111 -5.82 14.65 -27.06
C VAL A 111 -6.71 13.45 -27.41
N PRO A 112 -6.50 12.73 -28.51
CA PRO A 112 -7.10 11.41 -28.73
C PRO A 112 -6.22 10.32 -28.09
N TYR A 113 -6.82 9.25 -27.53
CA TYR A 113 -6.05 8.11 -26.99
C TYR A 113 -6.53 6.76 -27.51
N VAL A 114 -5.68 5.78 -27.29
CA VAL A 114 -6.01 4.35 -27.33
C VAL A 114 -5.63 3.74 -25.98
N ARG A 115 -6.48 2.87 -25.46
CA ARG A 115 -6.22 2.10 -24.25
C ARG A 115 -5.32 0.91 -24.62
N GLY A 116 -4.21 0.74 -23.90
CA GLY A 116 -3.18 -0.27 -24.20
C GLY A 116 -3.20 -1.49 -23.28
N ASP A 117 -4.26 -1.67 -22.48
CA ASP A 117 -4.35 -2.72 -21.45
C ASP A 117 -4.59 -4.13 -22.01
N GLU A 118 -4.99 -4.25 -23.27
CA GLU A 118 -5.12 -5.56 -23.94
C GLU A 118 -3.79 -6.11 -24.44
N ASP A 119 -2.87 -5.23 -24.83
CA ASP A 119 -1.53 -5.62 -25.33
C ASP A 119 -0.59 -6.06 -24.18
N SER A 120 -0.95 -5.78 -22.92
CA SER A 120 -0.18 -6.14 -21.71
C SER A 120 -0.79 -7.30 -20.92
N ARG A 121 -1.73 -8.06 -21.49
CA ARG A 121 -2.43 -9.14 -20.78
C ARG A 121 -1.55 -10.32 -20.40
N ASP A 122 -0.41 -10.50 -21.06
CA ASP A 122 0.40 -11.71 -20.91
C ASP A 122 1.21 -11.74 -19.61
N ASP A 123 1.36 -10.61 -18.89
CA ASP A 123 2.27 -10.51 -17.73
C ASP A 123 1.58 -10.40 -16.36
N PHE A 124 0.24 -10.31 -16.27
CA PHE A 124 -0.46 -10.11 -14.99
C PHE A 124 -1.52 -11.19 -14.75
N VAL A 125 -1.20 -12.24 -13.99
CA VAL A 125 -2.17 -13.25 -13.53
C VAL A 125 -2.85 -12.76 -12.26
N SER A 126 -3.77 -11.81 -12.37
CA SER A 126 -4.62 -11.43 -11.24
C SER A 126 -5.79 -12.42 -11.09
N PRO A 127 -6.10 -12.95 -9.89
CA PRO A 127 -7.31 -13.75 -9.65
C PRO A 127 -8.60 -13.07 -10.12
N ALA A 128 -8.60 -11.73 -10.17
CA ALA A 128 -9.70 -10.95 -10.71
C ALA A 128 -10.02 -11.31 -12.17
N LEU A 129 -9.03 -11.72 -12.97
CA LEU A 129 -9.20 -12.15 -14.37
C LEU A 129 -10.07 -13.40 -14.54
N SER A 130 -10.25 -14.20 -13.49
CA SER A 130 -11.19 -15.34 -13.49
C SER A 130 -12.66 -14.93 -13.42
N LEU A 131 -12.93 -13.68 -13.07
CA LEU A 131 -14.27 -13.11 -13.00
C LEU A 131 -14.52 -12.20 -14.20
N ASP A 132 -15.68 -12.34 -14.84
CA ASP A 132 -16.12 -11.41 -15.88
C ASP A 132 -16.11 -9.97 -15.34
N LEU A 133 -15.57 -9.03 -16.14
CA LEU A 133 -15.31 -7.63 -15.77
C LEU A 133 -16.48 -6.94 -15.06
N TRP A 134 -17.71 -7.34 -15.36
CA TRP A 134 -18.94 -6.72 -14.86
C TRP A 134 -19.76 -7.61 -13.92
N ASP A 135 -19.37 -8.88 -13.73
CA ASP A 135 -20.00 -9.78 -12.75
C ASP A 135 -19.31 -9.71 -11.37
N ARG A 136 -18.20 -8.96 -11.26
CA ARG A 136 -17.37 -8.89 -10.02
C ARG A 136 -18.12 -8.28 -8.85
N GLY A 137 -18.92 -7.22 -9.07
CA GLY A 137 -19.75 -6.65 -7.99
C GLY A 137 -20.77 -7.62 -7.38
N ARG A 138 -21.09 -8.72 -8.09
CA ARG A 138 -21.96 -9.80 -7.57
C ARG A 138 -21.17 -10.99 -7.00
N ALA A 139 -19.91 -11.14 -7.40
CA ALA A 139 -19.04 -12.26 -7.01
C ALA A 139 -18.10 -11.91 -5.85
N LEU A 140 -17.94 -10.64 -5.51
CA LEU A 140 -17.13 -10.21 -4.38
C LEU A 140 -17.76 -10.66 -3.05
N PRO A 141 -16.95 -11.14 -2.09
CA PRO A 141 -17.43 -11.45 -0.74
C PRO A 141 -18.11 -10.24 -0.09
N ALA A 142 -19.09 -10.48 0.79
CA ALA A 142 -19.87 -9.42 1.42
C ALA A 142 -19.07 -8.42 2.28
N TRP A 143 -17.80 -8.71 2.57
CA TRP A 143 -16.87 -7.82 3.28
C TRP A 143 -16.09 -6.88 2.33
N CYS A 144 -16.06 -7.15 1.02
CA CYS A 144 -15.62 -6.20 -0.01
C CYS A 144 -16.76 -5.25 -0.36
N ILE A 145 -17.11 -4.37 0.59
CA ILE A 145 -18.16 -3.37 0.41
C ILE A 145 -17.54 -2.15 -0.28
N THR A 146 -18.08 -1.77 -1.43
CA THR A 146 -17.75 -0.49 -2.06
C THR A 146 -18.23 0.67 -1.16
N PRO A 147 -17.38 1.63 -0.74
CA PRO A 147 -17.79 2.82 -0.01
C PRO A 147 -19.06 3.51 -0.55
N ASP A 148 -19.85 4.13 0.34
CA ASP A 148 -21.12 4.79 -0.02
C ASP A 148 -21.00 5.90 -1.08
N HIS A 149 -19.80 6.48 -1.24
CA HIS A 149 -19.52 7.52 -2.23
C HIS A 149 -19.09 6.96 -3.59
N TRP A 150 -18.97 5.64 -3.70
CA TRP A 150 -18.55 4.96 -4.90
C TRP A 150 -19.74 4.82 -5.85
N ILE A 151 -19.57 5.32 -7.07
CA ILE A 151 -20.53 5.19 -8.15
C ILE A 151 -20.37 3.80 -8.77
N GLU A 152 -21.39 2.95 -8.65
CA GLU A 152 -21.40 1.65 -9.34
C GLU A 152 -21.14 1.91 -10.85
N PRO A 153 -20.06 1.35 -11.42
CA PRO A 153 -19.65 1.72 -12.77
C PRO A 153 -20.79 1.35 -13.72
N THR A 154 -21.23 2.33 -14.51
CA THR A 154 -22.26 2.10 -15.51
C THR A 154 -21.60 1.44 -16.71
N PRO A 155 -21.99 0.22 -17.09
CA PRO A 155 -21.39 -0.44 -18.24
C PRO A 155 -21.54 0.43 -19.49
N PRO A 156 -20.50 0.51 -20.35
CA PRO A 156 -20.51 1.42 -21.48
C PRO A 156 -21.64 1.07 -22.46
N PRO A 157 -22.17 2.07 -23.20
CA PRO A 157 -23.21 1.82 -24.20
C PRO A 157 -22.82 0.69 -25.17
N GLY A 158 -23.67 -0.34 -25.27
CA GLY A 158 -23.44 -1.54 -26.08
C GLY A 158 -22.94 -2.77 -25.31
N TYR A 159 -22.46 -2.62 -24.07
CA TYR A 159 -21.99 -3.76 -23.26
C TYR A 159 -23.15 -4.67 -22.80
N ILE A 160 -24.25 -4.08 -22.31
CA ILE A 160 -25.44 -4.83 -21.87
C ILE A 160 -26.16 -5.48 -23.06
N GLU A 161 -26.15 -4.83 -24.23
CA GLU A 161 -26.86 -5.32 -25.42
C GLU A 161 -26.24 -6.61 -25.99
N ALA A 162 -24.95 -6.87 -25.71
CA ALA A 162 -24.26 -8.10 -26.09
C ALA A 162 -24.62 -9.30 -25.18
N ARG A 163 -25.11 -9.07 -23.96
CA ARG A 163 -25.51 -10.09 -22.98
C ARG A 163 -27.01 -10.05 -22.75
N GLY A 164 -27.76 -10.71 -23.63
CA GLY A 164 -29.22 -10.76 -23.56
C GLY A 164 -29.78 -11.08 -22.17
N SER A 165 -30.67 -10.20 -21.71
CA SER A 165 -31.79 -10.41 -20.77
C SER A 165 -31.69 -11.61 -19.82
N SER A 166 -31.23 -11.39 -18.58
CA SER A 166 -31.63 -12.24 -17.46
C SER A 166 -31.45 -11.58 -16.08
N VAL A 167 -32.56 -11.52 -15.33
CA VAL A 167 -32.72 -11.43 -13.86
C VAL A 167 -32.66 -10.07 -13.14
N LEU A 168 -33.87 -9.51 -12.98
CA LEU A 168 -34.58 -9.15 -11.72
C LEU A 168 -33.82 -8.62 -10.49
N ALA A 169 -34.26 -7.43 -10.07
CA ALA A 169 -33.96 -6.74 -8.84
C ALA A 169 -34.55 -7.40 -7.57
N LYS A 170 -33.81 -7.33 -6.45
CA LYS A 170 -34.36 -7.34 -5.09
C LYS A 170 -33.52 -6.46 -4.18
N GLY A 171 -34.16 -5.48 -3.55
CA GLY A 171 -33.59 -4.65 -2.49
C GLY A 171 -33.77 -5.27 -1.10
N GLY A 172 -32.95 -4.82 -0.16
CA GLY A 172 -33.06 -5.10 1.27
C GLY A 172 -32.44 -3.95 2.07
N ALA A 173 -33.22 -3.38 2.98
CA ALA A 173 -32.84 -2.28 3.87
C ALA A 173 -32.05 -2.79 5.08
N ALA A 174 -31.01 -2.07 5.49
CA ALA A 174 -30.25 -2.34 6.71
C ALA A 174 -30.64 -1.36 7.84
N GLU A 175 -30.89 -1.93 9.01
CA GLU A 175 -31.28 -1.27 10.26
C GLU A 175 -30.01 -0.98 11.09
N LYS A 176 -29.85 0.28 11.53
CA LYS A 176 -28.69 0.78 12.30
C LYS A 176 -28.91 0.54 13.80
N ALA A 177 -28.02 -0.23 14.43
CA ALA A 177 -27.94 -0.36 15.90
C ALA A 177 -27.04 0.73 16.50
N ALA A 178 -27.45 1.28 17.65
CA ALA A 178 -26.79 2.37 18.36
C ALA A 178 -25.71 1.86 19.33
N VAL A 179 -24.53 2.48 19.31
CA VAL A 179 -23.42 2.25 20.23
C VAL A 179 -23.49 3.26 21.40
N PRO A 180 -23.39 2.83 22.66
CA PRO A 180 -23.39 3.74 23.81
C PRO A 180 -22.05 4.45 23.99
N SER A 181 -22.11 5.78 24.07
CA SER A 181 -20.97 6.66 24.35
C SER A 181 -20.71 6.73 25.87
N SER A 182 -19.53 6.27 26.29
CA SER A 182 -19.04 6.40 27.67
C SER A 182 -18.02 7.53 27.74
N THR A 183 -18.41 8.63 28.38
CA THR A 183 -17.57 9.79 28.66
C THR A 183 -17.02 9.66 30.09
N ALA A 184 -15.78 9.19 30.21
CA ALA A 184 -15.00 9.30 31.44
C ALA A 184 -13.79 10.20 31.16
N ASP A 185 -13.77 11.35 31.84
CA ASP A 185 -12.70 12.35 31.76
C ASP A 185 -11.39 11.81 32.36
N SER A 186 -10.58 11.16 31.53
CA SER A 186 -9.19 10.85 31.86
C SER A 186 -8.36 12.12 31.74
N VAL A 187 -7.85 12.60 32.87
CA VAL A 187 -6.85 13.67 32.95
C VAL A 187 -5.57 13.14 32.31
N VAL A 188 -5.37 13.42 31.02
CA VAL A 188 -4.16 13.05 30.28
C VAL A 188 -2.99 13.86 30.87
N PRO A 189 -1.93 13.22 31.38
CA PRO A 189 -0.75 13.92 31.84
C PRO A 189 -0.18 14.78 30.71
N GLU A 190 0.17 16.02 31.01
CA GLU A 190 0.80 16.93 30.05
C GLU A 190 2.15 16.34 29.61
N GLU A 191 2.18 15.66 28.45
CA GLU A 191 3.40 15.09 27.88
C GLU A 191 4.37 16.23 27.56
N LYS A 192 5.60 16.13 28.08
CA LYS A 192 6.67 17.05 27.70
C LYS A 192 6.88 16.95 26.19
N PRO A 193 7.07 18.07 25.47
CA PRO A 193 7.36 18.04 24.04
C PRO A 193 8.54 17.10 23.77
N ARG A 194 8.32 16.09 22.93
CA ARG A 194 9.37 15.16 22.50
C ARG A 194 10.37 15.93 21.62
N GLU A 195 11.64 15.66 21.81
CA GLU A 195 12.70 16.23 20.98
C GLU A 195 12.62 15.61 19.58
N VAL A 196 12.33 16.45 18.57
CA VAL A 196 12.31 16.05 17.16
C VAL A 196 13.71 16.21 16.58
N LEU A 197 14.28 15.12 16.07
CA LEU A 197 15.58 15.11 15.42
C LEU A 197 15.45 15.53 13.95
N PRO A 198 16.43 16.25 13.38
CA PRO A 198 16.54 16.39 11.93
C PRO A 198 16.68 15.02 11.28
N TYR A 199 16.13 14.84 10.07
CA TYR A 199 16.10 13.55 9.38
C TYR A 199 17.46 12.86 9.30
N ASN A 200 18.53 13.58 8.90
CA ASN A 200 19.87 12.98 8.84
C ASN A 200 20.34 12.40 10.19
N ALA A 201 20.03 13.07 11.31
CA ALA A 201 20.40 12.59 12.63
C ALA A 201 19.52 11.41 13.06
N TRP A 202 18.23 11.44 12.71
CA TRP A 202 17.32 10.31 12.91
C TRP A 202 17.79 9.08 12.11
N ASN A 203 18.07 9.24 10.81
CA ASN A 203 18.47 8.17 9.90
C ASN A 203 19.77 7.52 10.36
N GLU A 204 20.82 8.30 10.66
CA GLU A 204 22.09 7.79 11.19
C GLU A 204 21.93 7.05 12.53
N ARG A 205 20.98 7.46 13.38
CA ARG A 205 20.66 6.73 14.62
C ARG A 205 19.96 5.41 14.30
N THR A 206 18.92 5.44 13.47
CA THR A 206 18.14 4.27 13.07
C THR A 206 19.02 3.23 12.38
N LYS A 207 19.88 3.62 11.43
CA LYS A 207 20.82 2.71 10.76
C LYS A 207 21.78 2.02 11.72
N ARG A 208 22.27 2.75 12.75
CA ARG A 208 23.07 2.13 13.82
C ARG A 208 22.28 1.09 14.60
N TRP A 209 21.02 1.36 14.91
CA TRP A 209 20.15 0.41 15.60
C TRP A 209 19.82 -0.82 14.74
N ILE A 210 19.52 -0.63 13.45
CA ILE A 210 19.32 -1.73 12.49
C ILE A 210 20.58 -2.60 12.43
N ALA A 211 21.75 -2.00 12.25
CA ALA A 211 23.01 -2.74 12.23
C ALA A 211 23.25 -3.50 13.55
N ALA A 212 22.89 -2.92 14.70
CA ALA A 212 23.04 -3.58 15.99
C ALA A 212 22.06 -4.74 16.19
N LEU A 213 20.80 -4.62 15.75
CA LEU A 213 19.79 -5.69 15.82
C LEU A 213 20.16 -6.90 14.94
N ASN A 214 20.85 -6.66 13.82
CA ASN A 214 21.30 -7.70 12.91
C ASN A 214 22.71 -8.25 13.25
N ASP A 215 23.41 -7.71 14.25
CA ASP A 215 24.66 -8.30 14.74
C ASP A 215 24.38 -9.59 15.50
N ALA A 216 25.05 -10.69 15.12
CA ALA A 216 24.84 -12.01 15.69
C ALA A 216 25.07 -12.10 17.22
N LYS A 217 25.76 -11.13 17.83
CA LYS A 217 26.00 -11.06 19.28
C LYS A 217 24.78 -10.54 20.06
N ASN A 218 23.95 -9.73 19.41
CA ASN A 218 22.81 -9.07 20.03
C ASN A 218 21.54 -9.90 19.81
N ALA A 219 20.60 -9.80 20.75
CA ALA A 219 19.27 -10.35 20.57
C ALA A 219 18.43 -9.39 19.71
N PRO A 220 17.80 -9.85 18.62
CA PRO A 220 16.87 -9.04 17.86
C PRO A 220 15.57 -8.91 18.66
N VAL A 221 15.38 -7.79 19.36
CA VAL A 221 14.23 -7.56 20.25
C VAL A 221 13.45 -6.31 19.87
N VAL A 222 12.16 -6.33 20.17
CA VAL A 222 11.24 -5.21 19.96
C VAL A 222 10.40 -4.98 21.21
N GLU A 223 10.10 -3.72 21.51
CA GLU A 223 9.13 -3.36 22.55
C GLU A 223 7.73 -3.37 21.95
N VAL A 224 6.78 -3.95 22.69
CA VAL A 224 5.34 -3.82 22.44
C VAL A 224 4.74 -2.96 23.53
N GLY A 225 4.14 -1.85 23.11
CA GLY A 225 3.58 -0.85 24.00
C GLY A 225 2.34 -1.33 24.77
N PRO A 226 1.79 -0.47 25.64
CA PRO A 226 0.61 -0.78 26.44
C PRO A 226 -0.68 -1.01 25.62
N ASP A 227 -0.70 -0.57 24.36
CA ASP A 227 -1.78 -0.83 23.42
C ASP A 227 -1.84 -2.29 22.98
N GLY A 228 -0.72 -3.03 23.08
CA GLY A 228 -0.66 -4.44 22.74
C GLY A 228 -0.94 -4.68 21.26
N THR A 229 -0.50 -3.76 20.40
CA THR A 229 -0.87 -3.77 18.98
C THR A 229 0.34 -3.98 18.08
N PHE A 230 0.18 -4.90 17.13
CA PHE A 230 1.03 -5.03 15.95
C PHE A 230 0.30 -4.56 14.70
N VAL A 231 1.03 -3.98 13.76
CA VAL A 231 0.56 -3.61 12.43
C VAL A 231 1.41 -4.30 11.38
N GLY A 232 0.80 -4.79 10.31
CA GLY A 232 1.49 -5.51 9.24
C GLY A 232 0.88 -5.23 7.88
N GLY A 233 1.68 -5.41 6.84
CA GLY A 233 1.30 -5.08 5.48
C GLY A 233 2.46 -5.11 4.50
N ASP A 234 2.16 -4.70 3.27
CA ASP A 234 3.15 -4.29 2.30
C ASP A 234 3.73 -2.92 2.71
N LEU A 235 5.02 -2.87 3.01
CA LEU A 235 5.68 -1.63 3.41
C LEU A 235 5.64 -0.58 2.29
N GLY A 236 5.73 -1.03 1.02
CA GLY A 236 5.64 -0.17 -0.16
C GLY A 236 4.30 0.57 -0.26
N ILE A 237 3.21 -0.10 0.11
CA ILE A 237 1.86 0.48 0.14
C ILE A 237 1.67 1.35 1.40
N SER A 238 2.23 0.92 2.53
CA SER A 238 2.08 1.59 3.84
C SER A 238 2.84 2.93 3.95
N MET A 239 3.61 3.31 2.93
CA MET A 239 4.30 4.59 2.82
C MET A 239 3.42 5.75 2.36
N GLY A 240 2.23 5.49 1.81
CA GLY A 240 1.33 6.52 1.29
C GLY A 240 0.66 7.39 2.36
N ASP A 241 0.01 8.48 1.92
CA ASP A 241 -0.60 9.53 2.77
C ASP A 241 -1.66 9.03 3.78
N GLU A 242 -2.21 7.83 3.59
CA GLU A 242 -3.30 7.29 4.42
C GLU A 242 -2.80 6.34 5.54
N ASP A 243 -1.50 6.04 5.62
CA ASP A 243 -0.88 5.22 6.68
C ASP A 243 -1.60 3.87 6.93
N GLU A 244 -2.12 3.25 5.86
CA GLU A 244 -2.96 2.07 5.97
C GLU A 244 -2.12 0.79 5.97
N PHE A 245 -1.64 0.39 7.14
CA PHE A 245 -1.28 -1.01 7.35
C PHE A 245 -2.55 -1.86 7.24
N GLU A 246 -2.53 -2.85 6.35
CA GLU A 246 -3.72 -3.66 6.04
C GLU A 246 -4.16 -4.56 7.20
N ALA A 247 -3.23 -4.98 8.05
CA ALA A 247 -3.50 -5.80 9.22
C ALA A 247 -3.18 -5.05 10.53
N GLU A 248 -4.13 -5.08 11.47
CA GLU A 248 -3.94 -4.65 12.85
C GLU A 248 -4.28 -5.83 13.78
N VAL A 249 -3.29 -6.27 14.57
CA VAL A 249 -3.42 -7.37 15.54
C VAL A 249 -3.34 -6.79 16.94
N THR A 250 -4.38 -6.99 17.73
CA THR A 250 -4.50 -6.45 19.10
C THR A 250 -4.45 -7.57 20.15
N GLY A 251 -4.25 -7.19 21.41
CA GLY A 251 -4.20 -8.15 22.53
C GLY A 251 -2.83 -8.79 22.76
N ALA A 252 -1.79 -8.30 22.07
CA ALA A 252 -0.41 -8.67 22.35
C ALA A 252 -0.01 -8.23 23.76
N LYS A 253 0.65 -9.12 24.47
CA LYS A 253 1.15 -8.83 25.81
C LYS A 253 2.21 -7.71 25.76
N PRO A 254 2.04 -6.60 26.51
CA PRO A 254 3.03 -5.54 26.56
C PRO A 254 4.38 -6.04 27.10
N GLY A 255 5.47 -5.44 26.62
CA GLY A 255 6.83 -5.77 27.06
C GLY A 255 7.78 -6.06 25.91
N VAL A 256 8.80 -6.87 26.17
CA VAL A 256 9.88 -7.16 25.22
C VAL A 256 9.60 -8.48 24.48
N TRP A 257 9.66 -8.43 23.16
CA TRP A 257 9.48 -9.56 22.26
C TRP A 257 10.76 -9.88 21.52
N LEU A 258 11.12 -11.16 21.44
CA LEU A 258 12.22 -11.66 20.62
C LEU A 258 11.70 -11.91 19.20
N MET A 259 12.44 -11.40 18.22
CA MET A 259 12.17 -11.59 16.80
C MET A 259 13.00 -12.74 16.25
N SER A 260 12.46 -13.51 15.32
CA SER A 260 13.17 -14.61 14.65
C SER A 260 12.78 -14.71 13.19
N LEU A 261 13.69 -15.24 12.38
CA LEU A 261 13.44 -15.61 11.00
C LEU A 261 13.71 -17.11 10.84
N GLU A 262 12.71 -17.87 10.43
CA GLU A 262 12.82 -19.30 10.17
C GLU A 262 12.68 -19.59 8.68
N SER A 263 13.46 -20.56 8.16
CA SER A 263 13.29 -21.08 6.80
C SER A 263 12.33 -22.26 6.84
N ALA A 264 11.29 -22.27 6.00
CA ALA A 264 10.24 -23.30 6.07
C ALA A 264 10.72 -24.74 5.76
N ASP A 265 11.88 -24.91 5.12
CA ASP A 265 12.31 -26.19 4.51
C ASP A 265 13.36 -27.01 5.30
N GLN A 266 13.60 -26.74 6.58
CA GLN A 266 14.56 -27.57 7.36
C GLN A 266 14.09 -29.02 7.64
N GLY A 267 12.96 -29.47 7.05
CA GLY A 267 12.30 -30.72 7.43
C GLY A 267 12.69 -32.00 6.70
N ALA A 268 13.39 -31.99 5.56
CA ALA A 268 13.55 -33.21 4.75
C ALA A 268 14.77 -33.28 3.81
N ALA A 269 15.91 -32.67 4.19
CA ALA A 269 17.14 -32.88 3.43
C ALA A 269 17.74 -34.27 3.78
N ASP A 270 17.42 -35.27 2.97
CA ASP A 270 18.06 -36.57 2.96
C ASP A 270 19.60 -36.41 2.85
N GLU A 271 20.34 -36.96 3.82
CA GLU A 271 21.77 -36.75 4.11
C GLU A 271 22.79 -37.21 3.03
N ASP A 272 22.38 -37.54 1.80
CA ASP A 272 23.25 -38.24 0.83
C ASP A 272 23.82 -37.35 -0.31
N GLY A 273 23.69 -36.03 -0.22
CA GLY A 273 24.19 -35.07 -1.22
C GLY A 273 25.69 -34.78 -1.12
N ASP A 274 26.48 -35.28 -2.09
CA ASP A 274 27.91 -35.03 -2.33
C ASP A 274 28.24 -33.53 -2.58
N GLY A 275 28.26 -32.74 -1.51
CA GLY A 275 29.40 -31.95 -1.05
C GLY A 275 30.13 -30.90 -1.92
N THR A 276 29.71 -30.55 -3.15
CA THR A 276 30.52 -29.58 -3.95
C THR A 276 29.81 -28.53 -4.80
N GLU A 277 28.48 -28.46 -4.83
CA GLU A 277 27.80 -27.35 -5.54
C GLU A 277 27.73 -26.12 -4.63
N GLU A 278 28.41 -25.04 -5.03
CA GLU A 278 28.26 -23.72 -4.39
C GLU A 278 26.76 -23.38 -4.36
N PRO A 279 26.23 -22.83 -3.25
CA PRO A 279 24.81 -22.49 -3.16
C PRO A 279 24.50 -21.47 -4.25
N GLU A 280 23.84 -21.94 -5.31
CA GLU A 280 23.40 -21.10 -6.42
C GLU A 280 22.53 -19.98 -5.85
N ALA A 281 22.71 -18.76 -6.36
CA ALA A 281 22.07 -17.54 -5.89
C ALA A 281 20.53 -17.50 -6.09
N GLU A 282 19.86 -18.65 -6.20
CA GLU A 282 18.43 -18.79 -6.48
C GLU A 282 17.57 -19.05 -5.23
N ASP A 283 18.19 -19.19 -4.05
CA ASP A 283 17.45 -19.55 -2.82
C ASP A 283 16.73 -18.38 -2.13
N PHE A 284 16.74 -17.18 -2.73
CA PHE A 284 16.04 -16.00 -2.20
C PHE A 284 14.51 -16.18 -2.15
N ASN A 285 13.96 -17.12 -2.90
CA ASN A 285 12.52 -17.42 -2.93
C ASN A 285 12.07 -18.45 -1.88
N ARG A 286 12.94 -18.92 -0.98
CA ARG A 286 12.47 -19.79 0.10
C ARG A 286 11.53 -19.04 1.03
N LEU A 287 10.42 -19.69 1.35
CA LEU A 287 9.47 -19.25 2.37
C LEU A 287 10.20 -18.93 3.67
N LYS A 288 10.10 -17.66 4.05
CA LYS A 288 10.57 -17.14 5.32
C LYS A 288 9.38 -16.96 6.25
N ILE A 289 9.50 -17.48 7.47
CA ILE A 289 8.51 -17.29 8.52
C ILE A 289 9.07 -16.25 9.48
N LEU A 290 8.36 -15.12 9.63
CA LEU A 290 8.65 -14.14 10.67
C LEU A 290 8.09 -14.66 11.98
N GLY A 291 8.87 -14.68 13.05
CA GLY A 291 8.44 -15.11 14.38
C GLY A 291 8.65 -14.02 15.42
N PHE A 292 7.70 -13.89 16.35
CA PHE A 292 7.81 -13.02 17.51
C PHE A 292 7.38 -13.80 18.75
N VAL A 293 8.18 -13.75 19.81
CA VAL A 293 7.86 -14.43 21.08
C VAL A 293 8.06 -13.48 22.25
N TRP A 294 7.05 -13.34 23.10
CA TRP A 294 7.13 -12.52 24.31
C TRP A 294 8.17 -13.08 25.29
N THR A 295 9.10 -12.24 25.74
CA THR A 295 10.21 -12.65 26.62
C THR A 295 10.06 -12.19 28.06
N GLY A 296 9.37 -11.06 28.28
CA GLY A 296 9.22 -10.49 29.60
C GLY A 296 8.68 -9.06 29.57
N GLU A 297 8.36 -8.54 30.75
CA GLU A 297 8.03 -7.14 30.95
C GLU A 297 9.29 -6.27 30.78
N GLY A 298 9.13 -5.05 30.25
CA GLY A 298 10.24 -4.10 30.13
C GLY A 298 10.13 -3.21 28.89
N GLN A 299 11.21 -2.48 28.64
CA GLN A 299 11.40 -1.61 27.48
C GLN A 299 12.71 -1.98 26.78
N VAL A 300 12.83 -1.68 25.49
CA VAL A 300 14.05 -1.95 24.72
C VAL A 300 14.93 -0.70 24.68
N ASP A 301 16.17 -0.83 25.16
CA ASP A 301 17.22 0.16 24.94
C ASP A 301 18.03 -0.22 23.70
N TYR A 302 17.72 0.41 22.56
CA TYR A 302 18.41 0.15 21.29
C TYR A 302 19.88 0.61 21.27
N ASP A 303 20.30 1.48 22.21
CA ASP A 303 21.71 1.85 22.36
C ASP A 303 22.50 0.84 23.24
N ALA A 304 21.79 -0.08 23.91
CA ALA A 304 22.36 -1.09 24.79
C ALA A 304 21.62 -2.44 24.68
N LEU A 305 21.49 -2.96 23.45
CA LEU A 305 20.79 -4.23 23.20
C LEU A 305 21.35 -5.39 24.05
N PRO A 306 20.50 -6.27 24.57
CA PRO A 306 20.94 -7.44 25.32
C PRO A 306 21.68 -8.42 24.41
N SER A 307 22.62 -9.18 24.97
CA SER A 307 23.23 -10.28 24.23
C SER A 307 22.20 -11.38 23.98
N ARG A 308 22.31 -12.06 22.84
CA ARG A 308 21.47 -13.22 22.51
C ARG A 308 21.53 -14.33 23.58
N ALA A 309 22.64 -14.45 24.31
CA ALA A 309 22.78 -15.42 25.41
C ALA A 309 21.99 -15.04 26.69
N ASP A 310 21.67 -13.76 26.85
CA ASP A 310 21.00 -13.23 28.06
C ASP A 310 19.47 -13.25 27.92
N VAL A 311 18.95 -13.21 26.70
CA VAL A 311 17.51 -13.28 26.44
C VAL A 311 17.02 -14.71 26.59
N ARG A 312 16.13 -14.93 27.55
CA ARG A 312 15.46 -16.22 27.76
C ARG A 312 14.04 -16.13 27.27
N VAL A 313 13.69 -17.02 26.34
CA VAL A 313 12.31 -17.23 25.94
C VAL A 313 11.64 -18.07 27.03
N PRO A 314 10.57 -17.57 27.68
CA PRO A 314 9.76 -18.38 28.58
C PRO A 314 9.28 -19.64 27.84
N PRO A 315 9.25 -20.81 28.49
CA PRO A 315 8.62 -21.97 27.86
C PRO A 315 7.16 -21.61 27.53
N PRO A 316 6.64 -22.07 26.37
CA PRO A 316 5.25 -21.80 26.01
C PRO A 316 4.34 -22.31 27.12
N SER A 317 3.42 -21.46 27.58
CA SER A 317 2.49 -21.80 28.67
C SER A 317 1.65 -23.04 28.32
N SER A 318 1.36 -23.21 27.03
CA SER A 318 0.74 -24.39 26.46
C SER A 318 1.41 -24.71 25.12
N PRO A 319 2.38 -25.65 25.06
CA PRO A 319 3.05 -26.01 23.81
C PRO A 319 2.08 -26.58 22.77
N ASP A 320 0.99 -27.16 23.24
CA ASP A 320 -0.10 -27.73 22.43
C ASP A 320 -1.19 -26.70 22.10
N ALA A 321 -1.03 -25.43 22.48
CA ALA A 321 -1.99 -24.40 22.08
C ALA A 321 -2.00 -24.27 20.56
N GLU A 322 -3.21 -24.36 20.01
CA GLU A 322 -3.47 -24.22 18.59
C GLU A 322 -3.09 -22.81 18.14
N TRP A 323 -2.49 -22.72 16.96
CA TRP A 323 -2.27 -21.45 16.28
C TRP A 323 -3.59 -21.01 15.64
N GLU A 324 -3.98 -19.76 15.86
CA GLU A 324 -5.14 -19.16 15.19
C GLU A 324 -4.74 -18.01 14.28
N THR A 325 -5.48 -17.78 13.19
CA THR A 325 -5.29 -16.61 12.34
C THR A 325 -5.83 -15.38 13.06
N VAL A 326 -4.95 -14.46 13.43
CA VAL A 326 -5.29 -13.22 14.15
C VAL A 326 -5.30 -11.98 13.23
N GLY A 327 -4.79 -12.13 12.02
CA GLY A 327 -4.81 -11.09 10.98
C GLY A 327 -4.35 -11.63 9.64
N SER A 328 -4.56 -10.85 8.58
CA SER A 328 -4.11 -11.18 7.23
C SER A 328 -3.93 -9.91 6.42
N PHE A 329 -2.98 -9.91 5.50
CA PHE A 329 -2.73 -8.81 4.56
C PHE A 329 -2.23 -9.37 3.22
N SER A 330 -2.21 -8.54 2.20
CA SER A 330 -1.61 -8.80 0.89
C SER A 330 -0.30 -8.03 0.71
N ALA A 331 0.60 -8.59 -0.08
CA ALA A 331 1.80 -7.88 -0.57
C ALA A 331 1.86 -7.95 -2.10
N ASP A 332 2.20 -6.81 -2.72
CA ASP A 332 2.27 -6.61 -4.17
C ASP A 332 3.67 -6.15 -4.64
N LEU A 333 4.44 -5.54 -3.74
CA LEU A 333 5.80 -5.02 -3.99
C LEU A 333 6.87 -5.81 -3.24
N GLY A 334 6.48 -6.96 -2.69
CA GLY A 334 7.38 -7.94 -2.10
C GLY A 334 8.04 -7.52 -0.79
N MET A 335 7.71 -6.39 -0.17
CA MET A 335 8.26 -6.01 1.15
C MET A 335 7.22 -6.24 2.24
N VAL A 336 7.30 -7.40 2.87
CA VAL A 336 6.40 -7.85 3.93
C VAL A 336 6.92 -7.35 5.26
N CYS A 337 6.09 -6.66 6.05
CA CYS A 337 6.49 -6.15 7.36
C CYS A 337 5.50 -6.49 8.47
N LEU A 338 6.02 -6.54 9.71
CA LEU A 338 5.23 -6.57 10.93
C LEU A 338 5.94 -5.73 12.00
N PHE A 339 5.25 -4.71 12.53
CA PHE A 339 5.77 -3.78 13.51
C PHE A 339 4.90 -3.74 14.77
N SER A 340 5.50 -3.47 15.92
CA SER A 340 4.74 -2.95 17.06
C SER A 340 4.32 -1.51 16.77
N LYS A 341 3.01 -1.25 16.84
CA LYS A 341 2.41 0.04 16.48
C LYS A 341 2.95 1.17 17.35
N ALA A 342 2.85 1.05 18.68
CA ALA A 342 3.34 2.06 19.60
C ALA A 342 4.85 2.36 19.44
N SER A 343 5.67 1.33 19.21
CA SER A 343 7.10 1.51 18.99
C SER A 343 7.41 2.20 17.67
N LEU A 344 6.70 1.83 16.61
CA LEU A 344 6.82 2.46 15.29
C LEU A 344 6.41 3.92 15.36
N ASP A 345 5.26 4.23 15.96
CA ASP A 345 4.76 5.59 16.13
C ASP A 345 5.76 6.44 16.95
N ALA A 346 6.33 5.87 18.02
CA ALA A 346 7.33 6.56 18.82
C ALA A 346 8.63 6.83 18.05
N LEU A 347 9.07 5.87 17.22
CA LEU A 347 10.24 6.01 16.37
C LEU A 347 10.03 7.10 15.30
N LEU A 348 8.90 7.07 14.61
CA LEU A 348 8.54 8.04 13.57
C LEU A 348 8.32 9.44 14.16
N ALA A 349 7.68 9.55 15.33
CA ALA A 349 7.48 10.82 16.02
C ALA A 349 8.78 11.49 16.49
N SER A 350 9.91 10.78 16.48
CA SER A 350 11.22 11.35 16.82
C SER A 350 11.96 11.96 15.63
N GLY A 351 11.45 11.82 14.41
CA GLY A 351 11.92 12.51 13.21
C GLY A 351 10.93 13.57 12.72
N PRO A 352 11.24 14.28 11.62
CA PRO A 352 10.37 15.29 11.05
C PRO A 352 9.09 14.64 10.50
N PRO A 353 7.88 15.07 10.89
CA PRO A 353 6.64 14.44 10.45
C PRO A 353 6.42 14.51 8.93
N GLU A 354 6.95 15.54 8.27
CA GLU A 354 6.92 15.69 6.82
C GLU A 354 7.87 14.74 6.06
N GLU A 355 8.74 14.02 6.77
CA GLU A 355 9.69 13.06 6.19
C GLU A 355 9.33 11.59 6.53
N ARG A 356 8.10 11.34 7.00
CA ARG A 356 7.63 9.99 7.37
C ARG A 356 7.88 8.94 6.28
N GLU A 357 7.57 9.26 5.04
CA GLU A 357 7.79 8.37 3.89
C GLU A 357 9.28 8.01 3.75
N ALA A 358 10.17 9.01 3.74
CA ALA A 358 11.61 8.81 3.67
C ALA A 358 12.15 8.03 4.89
N MET A 359 11.53 8.20 6.06
CA MET A 359 11.87 7.43 7.26
C MET A 359 11.52 5.95 7.12
N LEU A 360 10.37 5.61 6.53
CA LEU A 360 10.02 4.22 6.23
C LEU A 360 10.88 3.63 5.10
N GLU A 361 11.16 4.40 4.06
CA GLU A 361 12.04 4.02 2.95
C GLU A 361 13.45 3.66 3.46
N SER A 362 13.93 4.35 4.50
CA SER A 362 15.23 4.06 5.12
C SER A 362 15.35 2.63 5.69
N PHE A 363 14.23 1.96 5.97
CA PHE A 363 14.23 0.55 6.38
C PHE A 363 14.50 -0.39 5.20
N ILE A 364 14.12 0.01 3.98
CA ILE A 364 14.28 -0.76 2.74
C ILE A 364 15.68 -0.60 2.17
N ASP A 365 16.22 0.63 2.19
CA ASP A 365 17.54 0.96 1.60
C ASP A 365 18.72 0.15 2.17
N ASP A 366 18.55 -0.42 3.37
CA ASP A 366 19.58 -1.24 4.03
C ASP A 366 19.40 -2.76 3.79
N ASP A 367 18.42 -3.19 2.96
CA ASP A 367 18.12 -4.61 2.67
C ASP A 367 19.18 -5.32 1.81
N ASP A 368 20.08 -4.58 1.16
CA ASP A 368 21.21 -5.13 0.37
C ASP A 368 22.12 -6.10 1.17
N LYS A 369 21.99 -6.13 2.50
CA LYS A 369 22.74 -7.01 3.42
C LYS A 369 21.88 -8.09 4.09
N GLY A 370 20.60 -8.20 3.75
CA GLY A 370 19.64 -9.06 4.46
C GLY A 370 19.35 -8.56 5.88
N ASN A 371 19.28 -7.24 6.07
CA ASN A 371 18.96 -6.63 7.36
C ASN A 371 17.44 -6.74 7.63
N ILE A 372 17.05 -7.86 8.20
CA ILE A 372 15.64 -8.23 8.41
C ILE A 372 15.06 -7.53 9.65
N PHE A 373 15.89 -7.31 10.67
CA PHE A 373 15.45 -6.76 11.94
C PHE A 373 15.62 -5.24 11.98
N VAL A 374 14.55 -4.52 12.29
CA VAL A 374 14.58 -3.06 12.43
C VAL A 374 13.99 -2.63 13.78
N PRO A 375 14.29 -1.42 14.27
CA PRO A 375 13.59 -0.89 15.42
C PRO A 375 12.08 -0.95 15.17
N SER A 376 11.32 -1.37 16.16
CA SER A 376 9.88 -1.60 16.08
C SER A 376 9.40 -2.85 15.33
N GLY A 377 10.25 -3.68 14.69
CA GLY A 377 9.80 -4.96 14.13
C GLY A 377 10.69 -5.60 13.07
N MET A 378 10.07 -6.23 12.08
CA MET A 378 10.76 -6.98 11.02
C MET A 378 10.24 -6.60 9.64
N LEU A 379 11.13 -6.67 8.65
CA LEU A 379 10.82 -6.59 7.22
C LEU A 379 11.55 -7.69 6.46
N ILE A 380 10.90 -8.26 5.46
CA ILE A 380 11.52 -9.21 4.53
C ILE A 380 11.10 -8.92 3.10
N SER A 381 12.00 -9.22 2.17
CA SER A 381 11.61 -9.53 0.81
C SER A 381 10.82 -10.85 0.81
N GLY A 382 9.60 -10.82 0.29
CA GLY A 382 8.64 -11.91 0.18
C GLY A 382 7.95 -11.90 -1.19
N ASN A 383 7.21 -12.98 -1.48
CA ASN A 383 6.44 -13.10 -2.71
C ASN A 383 5.19 -12.22 -2.69
N ASN A 384 4.68 -11.90 -3.87
CA ASN A 384 3.37 -11.30 -3.99
C ASN A 384 2.29 -12.33 -3.62
N GLY A 385 1.35 -11.95 -2.76
CA GLY A 385 0.35 -12.89 -2.27
C GLY A 385 -0.28 -12.46 -0.96
N VAL A 386 -1.08 -13.36 -0.39
CA VAL A 386 -1.74 -13.17 0.90
C VAL A 386 -0.88 -13.76 2.00
N TYR A 387 -0.69 -13.03 3.08
CA TYR A 387 0.02 -13.45 4.28
C TYR A 387 -0.96 -13.57 5.44
N ASN A 388 -0.83 -14.66 6.20
CA ASN A 388 -1.57 -14.86 7.43
C ASN A 388 -0.67 -14.55 8.62
N ILE A 389 -1.20 -13.76 9.56
CA ILE A 389 -0.61 -13.57 10.87
C ILE A 389 -1.27 -14.58 11.80
N MET A 390 -0.48 -15.53 12.27
CA MET A 390 -0.91 -16.57 13.19
C MET A 390 -0.49 -16.16 14.61
N GLY A 391 -1.37 -16.36 15.59
CA GLY A 391 -1.13 -16.04 16.99
C GLY A 391 -1.32 -17.23 17.92
N ARG A 392 -0.65 -17.19 19.07
CA ARG A 392 -0.88 -18.10 20.20
C ARG A 392 -0.99 -17.32 21.50
N TYR A 393 -1.94 -17.71 22.33
CA TYR A 393 -2.29 -17.05 23.58
C TYR A 393 -1.80 -17.84 24.79
N ASP A 394 -1.50 -17.12 25.87
CA ASP A 394 -1.26 -17.74 27.17
C ASP A 394 -2.57 -18.11 27.89
N GLU A 395 -2.48 -18.72 29.07
CA GLU A 395 -3.65 -19.13 29.87
C GLU A 395 -4.55 -17.96 30.31
N LYS A 396 -4.05 -16.72 30.24
CA LYS A 396 -4.81 -15.50 30.57
C LYS A 396 -5.52 -14.92 29.36
N GLY A 397 -5.29 -15.47 28.17
CA GLY A 397 -5.80 -14.94 26.92
C GLY A 397 -4.98 -13.76 26.38
N ASP A 398 -3.74 -13.57 26.85
CA ASP A 398 -2.83 -12.59 26.26
C ASP A 398 -2.10 -13.23 25.08
N LEU A 399 -1.99 -12.53 23.95
CA LEU A 399 -1.22 -13.00 22.79
C LEU A 399 0.28 -12.91 23.10
N VAL A 400 0.99 -14.05 23.03
CA VAL A 400 2.40 -14.20 23.47
C VAL A 400 3.34 -14.74 22.40
N GLU A 401 2.80 -15.28 21.30
CA GLU A 401 3.58 -15.64 20.12
C GLU A 401 2.85 -15.19 18.86
N LEU A 402 3.60 -14.74 17.87
CA LEU A 402 3.12 -14.38 16.54
C LEU A 402 4.02 -15.01 15.49
N LYS A 403 3.44 -15.39 14.36
CA LYS A 403 4.20 -15.66 13.15
C LYS A 403 3.49 -15.17 11.89
N VAL A 404 4.27 -14.74 10.91
CA VAL A 404 3.77 -14.37 9.57
C VAL A 404 4.19 -15.42 8.58
N GLN A 405 3.24 -15.94 7.81
CA GLN A 405 3.48 -16.95 6.79
C GLN A 405 2.62 -16.70 5.55
N GLU A 406 3.15 -17.04 4.37
CA GLU A 406 2.43 -16.98 3.10
C GLU A 406 1.23 -17.96 3.11
N SER A 407 0.09 -17.52 2.58
CA SER A 407 -1.13 -18.32 2.43
C SER A 407 -1.10 -19.05 1.09
N TYR A 408 -1.04 -20.38 1.14
CA TYR A 408 -1.09 -21.26 -0.03
C TYR A 408 -2.52 -21.59 -0.50
#